data_AF-A0A2J4R7U4-F1
#
_entry.id   AF-A0A2J4R7U4-F1
#
_cell.length_a   1.000
_cell.length_b   1.000
_cell.length_c   1.000
_cell.angle_alpha   90.00
_cell.angle_beta   90.00
_cell.angle_gamma   90.00
#
_symmetry.space_group_name_H-M   'P 1'
#
loop_
_entity.id
_entity.type
_entity.pdbx_description
1 polymer ?
#
loop_
_entity_poly.entity_id
_entity_poly.type
_entity_poly.pdbx_seq_one_letter_code
_entity_poly.pdbx_strand_id
1 'polypeptide(L)'
;IAQLGHESLRFTRVVESLYYRDAARLAMIFRSDFDLNKNRKIEPSELALAQQFVGRPEATANFVYAKQGGNGPESSGDGWRYRGRGPIQITLKNNYRACGQALGLDLLNNPDLLLEPVNAARSAAWYWYQHGCNAPADAANVVEVTRKINPALVGLNDRAMLFEKARRALCPSKN
;
A
#
# COMPACT_ATOMS: atom_id res chain seq x y z
N ILE A 1 15.00 2.04 -5.39
CA ILE A 1 14.32 3.21 -6.00
C ILE A 1 13.26 2.85 -7.04
N ALA A 2 13.50 1.93 -7.99
CA ALA A 2 12.53 1.60 -9.04
C ALA A 2 11.17 1.10 -8.51
N GLN A 3 11.20 0.15 -7.56
CA GLN A 3 9.99 -0.37 -6.93
C GLN A 3 9.20 0.73 -6.21
N LEU A 4 9.88 1.55 -5.40
CA LEU A 4 9.25 2.68 -4.71
C LEU A 4 8.69 3.71 -5.70
N GLY A 5 9.39 3.96 -6.82
CA GLY A 5 8.91 4.80 -7.89
C GLY A 5 7.61 4.27 -8.52
N HIS A 6 7.44 2.96 -8.61
CA HIS A 6 6.17 2.37 -9.05
C HIS A 6 5.08 2.54 -7.98
N GLU A 7 5.34 2.10 -6.73
CA GLU A 7 4.36 2.10 -5.63
C GLU A 7 3.82 3.51 -5.30
N SER A 8 4.68 4.52 -5.37
CA SER A 8 4.36 5.90 -4.97
C SER A 8 3.98 6.81 -6.14
N LEU A 9 3.74 6.26 -7.33
CA LEU A 9 3.54 7.06 -8.56
C LEU A 9 4.67 8.09 -8.74
N ARG A 10 5.92 7.65 -8.63
CA ARG A 10 7.15 8.41 -8.81
C ARG A 10 7.28 9.47 -7.70
N PHE A 11 7.06 9.02 -6.47
CA PHE A 11 7.16 9.81 -5.24
C PHE A 11 6.14 10.95 -5.13
N THR A 12 5.07 10.92 -5.93
CA THR A 12 3.99 11.91 -5.89
C THR A 12 2.85 11.52 -4.96
N ARG A 13 2.75 10.23 -4.60
CA ARG A 13 1.73 9.70 -3.69
C ARG A 13 2.36 8.93 -2.54
N VAL A 14 2.20 9.46 -1.33
CA VAL A 14 2.71 8.87 -0.08
C VAL A 14 1.61 8.57 0.92
N VAL A 15 0.35 8.73 0.53
CA VAL A 15 -0.81 8.39 1.36
C VAL A 15 -1.94 7.93 0.44
N GLU A 16 -2.71 6.96 0.89
CA GLU A 16 -3.94 6.62 0.20
C GLU A 16 -5.08 7.60 0.53
N SER A 17 -5.86 7.95 -0.49
CA SER A 17 -6.99 8.86 -0.32
C SER A 17 -8.27 8.16 0.11
N LEU A 18 -8.48 6.91 -0.35
CA LEU A 18 -9.72 6.14 -0.23
C LEU A 18 -10.98 6.90 -0.68
N TYR A 19 -10.79 7.95 -1.49
CA TYR A 19 -11.85 8.76 -2.03
C TYR A 19 -12.31 8.18 -3.38
N TYR A 20 -13.53 7.64 -3.40
CA TYR A 20 -14.15 7.07 -4.59
C TYR A 20 -15.40 7.86 -4.96
N ARG A 21 -15.57 8.14 -6.26
CA ARG A 21 -16.75 8.87 -6.80
C ARG A 21 -17.82 7.94 -7.36
N ASP A 22 -17.48 6.68 -7.56
CA ASP A 22 -18.30 5.69 -8.26
C ASP A 22 -18.40 4.42 -7.40
N ALA A 23 -19.64 4.03 -7.08
CA ALA A 23 -19.91 2.90 -6.20
C ALA A 23 -19.49 1.57 -6.85
N ALA A 24 -19.69 1.42 -8.17
CA ALA A 24 -19.35 0.20 -8.88
C ALA A 24 -17.83 -0.05 -8.87
N ARG A 25 -17.04 1.00 -9.11
CA ARG A 25 -15.58 0.96 -9.02
C ARG A 25 -15.10 0.68 -7.60
N LEU A 26 -15.71 1.33 -6.60
CA LEU A 26 -15.40 1.07 -5.19
C LEU A 26 -15.64 -0.42 -4.85
N ALA A 27 -16.83 -0.94 -5.17
CA ALA A 27 -17.20 -2.33 -4.94
C ALA A 27 -16.30 -3.31 -5.71
N MET A 28 -15.87 -2.95 -6.91
CA MET A 28 -14.97 -3.79 -7.71
C MET A 28 -13.55 -3.85 -7.12
N ILE A 29 -13.05 -2.73 -6.58
CA ILE A 29 -11.72 -2.66 -5.95
C ILE A 29 -11.72 -3.43 -4.63
N PHE A 30 -12.72 -3.22 -3.78
CA PHE A 30 -12.90 -3.93 -2.52
C PHE A 30 -13.93 -5.04 -2.64
N ARG A 31 -13.80 -5.87 -3.69
CA ARG A 31 -14.77 -6.93 -3.98
C ARG A 31 -14.92 -7.88 -2.80
N SER A 32 -13.84 -8.21 -2.10
CA SER A 32 -13.89 -9.05 -0.90
C SER A 32 -14.87 -8.57 0.15
N ASP A 33 -15.05 -7.25 0.25
CA ASP A 33 -15.82 -6.58 1.28
C ASP A 33 -17.27 -6.31 0.83
N PHE A 34 -17.48 -6.10 -0.47
CA PHE A 34 -18.81 -5.80 -1.04
C PHE A 34 -19.54 -7.00 -1.68
N ASP A 35 -18.83 -8.01 -2.20
CA ASP A 35 -19.41 -9.27 -2.66
C ASP A 35 -19.69 -10.16 -1.44
N LEU A 36 -20.88 -9.98 -0.85
CA LEU A 36 -21.30 -10.59 0.40
C LEU A 36 -21.63 -12.07 0.21
N ASN A 37 -22.13 -12.45 -0.96
CA ASN A 37 -22.51 -13.83 -1.28
C ASN A 37 -21.40 -14.65 -1.98
N LYS A 38 -20.26 -14.01 -2.30
CA LYS A 38 -19.06 -14.59 -2.91
C LYS A 38 -19.29 -15.16 -4.32
N ASN A 39 -20.29 -14.66 -5.04
CA ASN A 39 -20.61 -15.12 -6.39
C ASN A 39 -19.79 -14.43 -7.50
N ARG A 40 -18.85 -13.55 -7.12
CA ARG A 40 -17.94 -12.77 -7.99
C ARG A 40 -18.65 -11.73 -8.86
N LYS A 41 -19.90 -11.41 -8.56
CA LYS A 41 -20.67 -10.34 -9.20
C LYS A 41 -21.10 -9.36 -8.12
N ILE A 42 -21.17 -8.07 -8.48
CA ILE A 42 -21.73 -7.05 -7.59
C ILE A 42 -23.22 -6.95 -7.91
N GLU A 43 -24.05 -7.37 -6.97
CA GLU A 43 -25.51 -7.32 -7.09
C GLU A 43 -26.05 -5.91 -6.78
N PRO A 44 -27.28 -5.56 -7.20
CA PRO A 44 -27.86 -4.24 -6.93
C PRO A 44 -27.89 -3.85 -5.46
N SER A 45 -28.11 -4.80 -4.54
CA SER A 45 -28.08 -4.58 -3.09
C SER A 45 -26.68 -4.26 -2.57
N GLU A 46 -25.64 -4.93 -3.09
CA GLU A 46 -24.23 -4.71 -2.75
C GLU A 46 -23.72 -3.39 -3.33
N LEU A 47 -24.19 -3.02 -4.53
CA LEU A 47 -23.94 -1.72 -5.12
C LEU A 47 -24.58 -0.60 -4.27
N ALA A 48 -25.81 -0.81 -3.78
CA ALA A 48 -26.48 0.11 -2.88
C ALA A 48 -25.73 0.26 -1.53
N LEU A 49 -25.13 -0.81 -1.03
CA LEU A 49 -24.22 -0.75 0.13
C LEU A 49 -22.96 0.09 -0.20
N ALA A 50 -22.29 -0.17 -1.32
CA ALA A 50 -21.12 0.60 -1.75
C ALA A 50 -21.40 2.09 -1.94
N GLN A 51 -22.60 2.44 -2.38
CA GLN A 51 -23.03 3.83 -2.54
C GLN A 51 -22.98 4.62 -1.23
N GLN A 52 -23.11 3.98 -0.07
CA GLN A 52 -23.05 4.63 1.25
C GLN A 52 -21.65 5.16 1.59
N PHE A 53 -20.61 4.66 0.92
CA PHE A 53 -19.20 4.99 1.16
C PHE A 53 -18.61 5.94 0.09
N VAL A 54 -19.33 6.18 -1.01
CA VAL A 54 -18.90 7.11 -2.06
C VAL A 54 -18.70 8.52 -1.47
N GLY A 55 -17.54 9.11 -1.75
CA GLY A 55 -17.14 10.42 -1.24
C GLY A 55 -16.83 10.46 0.26
N ARG A 56 -16.80 9.32 0.97
CA ARG A 56 -16.60 9.23 2.42
C ARG A 56 -15.35 8.42 2.76
N PRO A 57 -14.15 8.98 2.52
CA PRO A 57 -12.90 8.21 2.58
C PRO A 57 -12.60 7.58 3.95
N GLU A 58 -12.92 8.29 5.05
CA GLU A 58 -12.76 7.75 6.40
C GLU A 58 -13.70 6.58 6.68
N ALA A 59 -14.98 6.71 6.32
CA ALA A 59 -15.94 5.61 6.43
C ALA A 59 -15.51 4.41 5.57
N THR A 60 -15.07 4.66 4.33
CA THR A 60 -14.55 3.62 3.44
C THR A 60 -13.39 2.88 4.10
N ALA A 61 -12.40 3.61 4.63
CA ALA A 61 -11.23 3.03 5.29
C ALA A 61 -11.61 2.18 6.50
N ASN A 62 -12.49 2.71 7.35
CA ASN A 62 -12.94 2.04 8.55
C ASN A 62 -13.71 0.76 8.22
N PHE A 63 -14.47 0.74 7.12
CA PHE A 63 -15.18 -0.44 6.64
C PHE A 63 -14.23 -1.48 6.05
N VAL A 64 -13.46 -1.12 5.01
CA VAL A 64 -12.65 -2.08 4.23
C VAL A 64 -11.40 -2.59 4.95
N TYR A 65 -11.00 -1.95 6.06
CA TYR A 65 -9.89 -2.39 6.91
C TYR A 65 -10.32 -2.81 8.31
N ALA A 66 -11.62 -2.95 8.58
CA ALA A 66 -12.11 -3.45 9.86
C ALA A 66 -11.58 -4.87 10.14
N LYS A 67 -11.17 -5.13 11.40
CA LYS A 67 -10.78 -6.45 11.91
C LYS A 67 -9.63 -7.13 11.14
N GLN A 68 -8.80 -6.34 10.46
CA GLN A 68 -7.66 -6.83 9.68
C GLN A 68 -6.34 -6.36 10.29
N GLY A 69 -5.33 -7.24 10.32
CA GLY A 69 -3.96 -6.86 10.69
C GLY A 69 -3.85 -6.07 11.99
N GLY A 70 -4.65 -6.45 13.00
CA GLY A 70 -4.69 -5.80 14.32
C GLY A 70 -5.61 -4.59 14.45
N ASN A 71 -6.26 -4.13 13.37
CA ASN A 71 -7.31 -3.13 13.46
C ASN A 71 -8.51 -3.67 14.25
N GLY A 72 -9.16 -2.79 15.01
CA GLY A 72 -10.44 -3.06 15.66
C GLY A 72 -11.62 -3.16 14.67
N PRO A 73 -12.86 -3.26 15.19
CA PRO A 73 -14.06 -3.15 14.36
C PRO A 73 -14.12 -1.77 13.67
N GLU A 74 -15.00 -1.62 12.67
CA GLU A 74 -15.20 -0.36 11.93
C GLU A 74 -15.34 0.87 12.85
N SER A 75 -16.09 0.72 13.96
CA SER A 75 -16.31 1.78 14.95
C SER A 75 -15.05 2.25 15.70
N SER A 76 -13.93 1.53 15.60
CA SER A 76 -12.67 1.91 16.26
C SER A 76 -11.95 3.08 15.57
N GLY A 77 -12.25 3.36 14.30
CA GLY A 77 -11.49 4.32 13.49
C GLY A 77 -10.10 3.83 13.06
N ASP A 78 -9.73 2.58 13.39
CA ASP A 78 -8.40 2.03 13.09
C ASP A 78 -8.14 1.94 11.58
N GLY A 79 -9.17 1.71 10.76
CA GLY A 79 -9.02 1.61 9.31
C GLY A 79 -8.52 2.91 8.68
N TRP A 80 -9.09 4.05 9.08
CA TRP A 80 -8.61 5.36 8.66
C TRP A 80 -7.28 5.72 9.32
N ARG A 81 -7.15 5.45 10.63
CA ARG A 81 -5.95 5.77 11.40
C ARG A 81 -4.71 5.09 10.83
N TYR A 82 -4.80 3.81 10.46
CA TYR A 82 -3.71 2.97 9.95
C TYR A 82 -3.83 2.66 8.46
N ARG A 83 -4.43 3.57 7.69
CA ARG A 83 -4.42 3.54 6.22
C ARG A 83 -3.00 3.66 5.66
N GLY A 84 -2.80 3.26 4.41
CA GLY A 84 -1.56 3.29 3.65
C GLY A 84 -0.85 4.65 3.69
N ARG A 85 0.36 4.65 4.24
CA ARG A 85 1.29 5.80 4.23
C ARG A 85 2.70 5.41 3.80
N GLY A 86 3.45 6.39 3.35
CA GLY A 86 4.79 6.27 2.83
C GLY A 86 4.85 5.67 1.41
N PRO A 87 6.05 5.60 0.81
CA PRO A 87 6.25 5.20 -0.58
C PRO A 87 5.92 3.74 -0.87
N ILE A 88 5.90 2.89 0.16
CA ILE A 88 5.55 1.46 0.04
C ILE A 88 4.18 1.12 0.65
N GLN A 89 3.42 2.14 1.06
CA GLN A 89 2.07 2.02 1.63
C GLN A 89 2.02 1.06 2.84
N ILE A 90 2.64 1.46 3.96
CA ILE A 90 2.45 0.77 5.24
C ILE A 90 0.98 0.94 5.66
N THR A 91 0.28 -0.19 5.81
CA THR A 91 -1.16 -0.27 6.12
C THR A 91 -1.40 -1.28 7.25
N LEU A 92 -2.46 -1.10 8.04
CA LEU A 92 -2.90 -1.91 9.17
C LEU A 92 -2.04 -1.75 10.45
N LYS A 93 -2.71 -1.74 11.61
CA LYS A 93 -2.13 -1.43 12.93
C LYS A 93 -0.92 -2.27 13.30
N ASN A 94 -0.91 -3.56 12.98
CA ASN A 94 0.23 -4.44 13.27
C ASN A 94 1.49 -4.02 12.51
N ASN A 95 1.35 -3.61 11.26
CA ASN A 95 2.49 -3.15 10.46
C ASN A 95 2.99 -1.79 10.94
N TYR A 96 2.09 -0.88 11.32
CA TYR A 96 2.45 0.37 11.99
C TYR A 96 3.23 0.11 13.29
N ARG A 97 2.78 -0.85 14.11
CA ARG A 97 3.49 -1.26 15.33
C ARG A 97 4.89 -1.80 15.02
N ALA A 98 5.01 -2.76 14.11
CA ALA A 98 6.29 -3.38 13.79
C ALA A 98 7.29 -2.39 13.16
N CYS A 99 6.82 -1.54 12.24
CA CYS A 99 7.61 -0.47 11.64
C CYS A 99 8.07 0.54 12.71
N GLY A 100 7.16 0.96 13.58
CA GLY A 100 7.46 1.92 14.65
C GLY A 100 8.52 1.39 15.61
N GLN A 101 8.40 0.13 16.02
CA GLN A 101 9.41 -0.55 16.85
C GLN A 101 10.77 -0.59 16.19
N ALA A 102 10.85 -0.96 14.90
CA ALA A 102 12.11 -1.06 14.18
C ALA A 102 12.77 0.31 13.93
N LEU A 103 11.99 1.37 13.78
CA LEU A 103 12.49 2.71 13.49
C LEU A 103 12.67 3.59 14.74
N GLY A 104 12.21 3.14 15.90
CA GLY A 104 12.16 3.94 17.12
C GLY A 104 11.15 5.09 17.03
N LEU A 105 10.00 4.87 16.38
CA LEU A 105 8.96 5.87 16.17
C LEU A 105 7.64 5.41 16.83
N ASP A 106 6.93 6.33 17.47
CA ASP A 106 5.58 6.06 18.01
C ASP A 106 4.51 6.20 16.91
N LEU A 107 4.49 5.21 16.00
CA LEU A 107 3.56 5.19 14.87
C LEU A 107 2.14 4.77 15.25
N LEU A 108 1.91 4.25 16.46
CA LEU A 108 0.56 3.93 16.93
C LEU A 108 -0.18 5.19 17.37
N ASN A 109 0.50 6.10 18.06
CA ASN A 109 -0.08 7.38 18.44
C ASN A 109 0.04 8.43 17.34
N ASN A 110 1.12 8.40 16.56
CA ASN A 110 1.43 9.40 15.54
C ASN A 110 1.68 8.76 14.17
N PRO A 111 0.66 8.15 13.53
CA PRO A 111 0.82 7.46 12.24
C PRO A 111 1.24 8.40 11.10
N ASP A 112 0.93 9.69 11.20
CA ASP A 112 1.30 10.70 10.20
C ASP A 112 2.80 11.00 10.16
N LEU A 113 3.59 10.52 11.14
CA LEU A 113 5.06 10.52 11.03
C LEU A 113 5.55 9.85 9.74
N LEU A 114 4.79 8.89 9.17
CA LEU A 114 5.13 8.27 7.89
C LEU A 114 4.86 9.15 6.66
N LEU A 115 4.33 10.36 6.83
CA LEU A 115 4.23 11.37 5.78
C LEU A 115 5.49 12.25 5.70
N GLU A 116 6.29 12.28 6.77
CA GLU A 116 7.55 13.01 6.79
C GLU A 116 8.58 12.30 5.89
N PRO A 117 9.26 13.02 4.96
CA PRO A 117 10.09 12.39 3.93
C PRO A 117 11.14 11.41 4.46
N VAL A 118 11.81 11.76 5.57
CA VAL A 118 12.84 10.91 6.18
C VAL A 118 12.24 9.62 6.73
N ASN A 119 11.13 9.72 7.47
CA ASN A 119 10.46 8.55 8.06
C ASN A 119 9.78 7.69 6.99
N ALA A 120 9.20 8.30 5.97
CA ALA A 120 8.69 7.63 4.77
C ALA A 120 9.79 6.81 4.05
N ALA A 121 10.97 7.38 3.87
CA ALA A 121 12.10 6.67 3.25
C ALA A 121 12.59 5.52 4.14
N ARG A 122 12.70 5.76 5.46
CA ARG A 122 13.11 4.75 6.45
C ARG A 122 12.12 3.59 6.52
N SER A 123 10.81 3.85 6.48
CA SER A 123 9.79 2.79 6.49
C SER A 123 9.83 1.94 5.22
N ALA A 124 10.08 2.56 4.06
CA ALA A 124 10.29 1.85 2.82
C ALA A 124 11.53 0.94 2.85
N ALA A 125 12.65 1.45 3.39
CA ALA A 125 13.87 0.66 3.58
C ALA A 125 13.69 -0.50 4.58
N TRP A 126 12.97 -0.25 5.68
CA TRP A 126 12.60 -1.28 6.66
C TRP A 126 11.78 -2.40 6.01
N TYR A 127 10.69 -2.06 5.30
CA TYR A 127 9.87 -3.05 4.61
C TYR A 127 10.70 -3.88 3.64
N TRP A 128 11.53 -3.22 2.84
CA TRP A 128 12.42 -3.84 1.87
C TRP A 128 13.36 -4.87 2.51
N TYR A 129 13.98 -4.51 3.64
CA TYR A 129 14.85 -5.40 4.40
C TYR A 129 14.07 -6.60 4.97
N GLN A 130 12.93 -6.35 5.62
CA GLN A 130 12.10 -7.39 6.24
C GLN A 130 11.59 -8.43 5.24
N HIS A 131 11.33 -8.04 4.00
CA HIS A 131 10.84 -8.94 2.95
C HIS A 131 11.96 -9.64 2.16
N GLY A 132 13.23 -9.40 2.53
CA GLY A 132 14.39 -10.04 1.92
C GLY A 132 14.60 -9.62 0.47
N CYS A 133 14.35 -8.34 0.15
CA CYS A 133 14.46 -7.83 -1.22
C CYS A 133 15.92 -7.60 -1.67
N ASN A 134 16.89 -7.60 -0.75
CA ASN A 134 18.31 -7.36 -1.08
C ASN A 134 18.87 -8.40 -2.04
N ALA A 135 18.85 -9.69 -1.67
CA ALA A 135 19.42 -10.76 -2.49
C ALA A 135 18.90 -10.79 -3.94
N PRO A 136 17.58 -10.73 -4.21
CA PRO A 136 17.11 -10.66 -5.59
C PRO A 136 17.43 -9.32 -6.28
N ALA A 137 17.55 -8.22 -5.55
CA ALA A 137 17.95 -6.94 -6.14
C ALA A 137 19.43 -6.93 -6.55
N ASP A 138 20.31 -7.53 -5.74
CA ASP A 138 21.74 -7.70 -6.05
C ASP A 138 21.93 -8.57 -7.31
N ALA A 139 21.05 -9.56 -7.50
CA ALA A 139 21.00 -10.38 -8.70
C ALA A 139 20.26 -9.73 -9.90
N ALA A 140 19.87 -8.44 -9.79
CA ALA A 140 19.04 -7.74 -10.78
C ALA A 140 17.72 -8.46 -11.15
N ASN A 141 17.20 -9.31 -10.26
CA ASN A 141 15.99 -10.11 -10.46
C ASN A 141 14.75 -9.29 -10.09
N VAL A 142 14.35 -8.40 -11.00
CA VAL A 142 13.18 -7.52 -10.83
C VAL A 142 11.89 -8.30 -10.60
N VAL A 143 11.76 -9.49 -11.19
CA VAL A 143 10.57 -10.33 -11.03
C VAL A 143 10.42 -10.79 -9.58
N GLU A 144 11.50 -11.30 -8.98
CA GLU A 144 11.47 -11.77 -7.59
C GLU A 144 11.31 -10.62 -6.59
N VAL A 145 11.99 -9.49 -6.82
CA VAL A 145 11.75 -8.28 -6.00
C VAL A 145 10.28 -7.84 -6.10
N THR A 146 9.70 -7.86 -7.30
CA THR A 146 8.29 -7.50 -7.51
C THR A 146 7.37 -8.48 -6.77
N ARG A 147 7.64 -9.78 -6.83
CA ARG A 147 6.85 -10.80 -6.13
C ARG A 147 6.83 -10.59 -4.62
N LYS A 148 7.97 -10.21 -4.04
CA LYS A 148 8.11 -9.93 -2.60
C LYS A 148 7.32 -8.69 -2.15
N ILE A 149 7.15 -7.70 -3.03
CA ILE A 149 6.40 -6.48 -2.73
C ILE A 149 4.92 -6.65 -3.08
N ASN A 150 4.63 -7.26 -4.23
CA ASN A 150 3.30 -7.50 -4.75
C ASN A 150 3.24 -8.91 -5.38
N PRO A 151 2.74 -9.93 -4.64
CA PRO A 151 2.68 -11.31 -5.11
C PRO A 151 1.93 -11.51 -6.43
N ALA A 152 0.98 -10.63 -6.77
CA ALA A 152 0.24 -10.67 -8.02
C ALA A 152 1.04 -10.15 -9.24
N LEU A 153 2.28 -9.70 -9.04
CA LEU A 153 3.17 -9.15 -10.07
C LEU A 153 2.60 -7.95 -10.86
N VAL A 154 1.61 -7.26 -10.30
CA VAL A 154 0.97 -6.13 -10.98
C VAL A 154 2.01 -5.01 -11.19
N GLY A 155 2.06 -4.51 -12.42
CA GLY A 155 2.96 -3.44 -12.81
C GLY A 155 4.40 -3.87 -13.11
N LEU A 156 4.69 -5.17 -13.24
CA LEU A 156 6.04 -5.68 -13.49
C LEU A 156 6.79 -4.97 -14.64
N ASN A 157 6.12 -4.71 -15.77
CA ASN A 157 6.74 -4.02 -16.91
C ASN A 157 7.21 -2.60 -16.56
N ASP A 158 6.39 -1.84 -15.81
CA ASP A 158 6.77 -0.50 -15.37
C ASP A 158 7.92 -0.54 -14.34
N ARG A 159 7.88 -1.50 -13.42
CA ARG A 159 8.96 -1.74 -12.45
C ARG A 159 10.27 -2.07 -13.14
N ALA A 160 10.25 -2.90 -14.17
CA ALA A 160 11.42 -3.25 -14.99
C ALA A 160 11.96 -2.05 -15.77
N MET A 161 11.08 -1.24 -16.37
CA MET A 161 11.47 0.00 -17.05
C MET A 161 12.15 0.98 -16.09
N LEU A 162 11.56 1.20 -14.91
CA LEU A 162 12.13 2.07 -13.88
C LEU A 162 13.46 1.52 -13.34
N PHE A 163 13.59 0.20 -13.24
CA PHE A 163 14.84 -0.44 -12.84
C PHE A 163 15.95 -0.17 -13.86
N GLU A 164 15.70 -0.39 -15.15
CA GLU A 164 16.72 -0.12 -16.17
C GLU A 164 17.10 1.37 -16.24
N LYS A 165 16.11 2.27 -16.08
CA LYS A 165 16.39 3.70 -16.00
C LYS A 165 17.29 4.04 -14.80
N ALA A 166 16.98 3.50 -13.63
CA ALA A 166 17.78 3.67 -12.42
C ALA A 166 19.19 3.09 -12.57
N ARG A 167 19.31 1.88 -13.12
CA ARG A 167 20.56 1.18 -13.33
C ARG A 167 21.49 1.96 -14.26
N ARG A 168 20.98 2.51 -15.36
CA ARG A 168 21.77 3.35 -16.28
C ARG A 168 22.29 4.63 -15.62
N ALA A 169 21.49 5.25 -14.75
CA ALA A 169 21.87 6.49 -14.09
C ALA A 169 22.89 6.28 -12.96
N LEU A 170 22.77 5.17 -12.21
CA LEU A 170 23.60 4.90 -11.03
C LEU A 170 24.85 4.05 -11.34
N CYS A 171 24.79 3.23 -12.38
CA CYS A 171 25.88 2.39 -12.84
C CYS A 171 26.23 2.74 -14.30
N PRO A 172 26.68 3.98 -14.58
CA PRO A 172 27.06 4.36 -15.93
C PRO A 172 28.20 3.47 -16.41
N SER A 173 28.15 3.03 -17.67
CA SER A 173 29.28 2.38 -18.32
C SER A 173 30.50 3.29 -18.19
N LYS A 174 31.64 2.76 -17.73
CA LYS A 174 32.89 3.47 -17.95
C LYS A 174 33.16 3.46 -19.45
N ASN A 175 33.20 4.64 -20.07
CA ASN A 175 33.69 4.81 -21.43
C ASN A 175 35.15 4.36 -21.52
#